data_AF-A0A7R9CL19-F1
#
_entry.id   AF-A0A7R9CL19-F1
#
_cell.length_a   1.000
_cell.length_b   1.000
_cell.length_c   1.000
_cell.angle_alpha   90.00
_cell.angle_beta   90.00
_cell.angle_gamma   90.00
#
_symmetry.space_group_name_H-M   'P 1'
#
loop_
_entity.id
_entity.type
_entity.pdbx_description
1 polymer ?
#
loop_
_entity_poly.entity_id
_entity_poly.type
_entity_poly.pdbx_seq_one_letter_code
_entity_poly.pdbx_strand_id
1 'polypeptide(L)'
;MFLLGSVFFIVLTVATSSPIPESRIGLTPAVEPFAGVEYLLPTNVVPQKYVLLLKPNLAGDFAFSGEMTMTVQVTTATNTITFHTNDMDVASVTVTNIDTASVVQVTNQVYLETYDFYTLTLESVVAVGNYEIYVAYTGYHKDDMRGFYRSSYVNSNGQKVWLASTHFEPVGARRAFPCFDEPALKAKFQISIAVPEGLPRNLQHA
;
A
#
# COMPACT_ATOMS: atom_id res chain seq x y z
N MET A 1 58.03 -29.40 14.59
CA MET A 1 57.69 -30.60 15.36
C MET A 1 56.18 -30.79 15.26
N PHE A 2 55.76 -31.80 14.47
CA PHE A 2 54.42 -32.41 14.27
C PHE A 2 53.22 -31.46 13.99
N LEU A 3 52.58 -31.36 12.81
CA LEU A 3 52.07 -32.32 11.80
C LEU A 3 50.91 -33.21 12.32
N LEU A 4 49.85 -33.29 11.49
CA LEU A 4 48.62 -34.12 11.53
C LEU A 4 47.36 -33.29 11.86
N GLY A 5 46.38 -33.05 10.97
CA GLY A 5 45.98 -33.79 9.77
C GLY A 5 45.16 -35.01 10.16
N SER A 6 43.83 -34.91 10.10
CA SER A 6 42.83 -36.00 10.02
C SER A 6 41.42 -35.41 10.12
N VAL A 7 40.33 -35.89 9.53
CA VAL A 7 40.01 -36.75 8.38
C VAL A 7 38.49 -36.51 8.21
N PHE A 8 38.01 -36.39 6.97
CA PHE A 8 36.60 -36.29 6.60
C PHE A 8 35.82 -37.59 6.93
N PHE A 9 34.58 -37.46 7.42
CA PHE A 9 33.53 -38.47 7.25
C PHE A 9 32.23 -37.78 6.79
N ILE A 10 31.97 -37.82 5.48
CA ILE A 10 30.63 -37.60 4.92
C ILE A 10 29.95 -38.98 4.92
N VAL A 11 28.88 -39.13 5.71
CA VAL A 11 28.00 -40.30 5.62
C VAL A 11 26.98 -40.01 4.52
N LEU A 12 27.18 -40.65 3.36
CA LEU A 12 26.23 -40.67 2.26
C LEU A 12 25.30 -41.86 2.46
N THR A 13 24.11 -41.65 3.03
CA THR A 13 23.08 -42.69 3.10
C THR A 13 22.33 -42.74 1.77
N VAL A 14 22.63 -43.76 0.96
CA VAL A 14 21.82 -44.13 -0.21
C VAL A 14 20.61 -44.90 0.30
N ALA A 15 19.46 -44.25 0.38
CA ALA A 15 18.19 -44.94 0.57
C ALA A 15 17.72 -45.49 -0.77
N THR A 16 17.71 -46.81 -0.91
CA THR A 16 17.18 -47.53 -2.09
C THR A 16 15.66 -47.40 -2.12
N SER A 17 15.12 -46.76 -3.15
CA SER A 17 13.67 -46.71 -3.40
C SER A 17 13.18 -48.05 -3.98
N SER A 18 12.29 -48.74 -3.28
CA SER A 18 11.51 -49.84 -3.85
C SER A 18 10.31 -49.29 -4.64
N PRO A 19 9.97 -49.84 -5.82
CA PRO A 19 8.81 -49.40 -6.59
C PRO A 19 7.50 -49.96 -5.97
N ILE A 20 6.48 -49.10 -5.81
CA ILE A 20 5.14 -49.50 -5.38
C ILE A 20 4.22 -49.54 -6.62
N PRO A 21 3.32 -50.52 -6.77
CA PRO A 21 2.55 -50.74 -8.00
C PRO A 21 1.48 -49.66 -8.22
N GLU A 22 1.27 -49.26 -9.47
CA GLU A 22 0.13 -48.44 -9.89
C GLU A 22 -1.19 -49.18 -9.64
N SER A 23 -2.05 -48.59 -8.81
CA SER A 23 -3.49 -48.88 -8.84
C SER A 23 -4.24 -47.59 -9.20
N ARG A 24 -4.91 -47.62 -10.35
CA ARG A 24 -5.76 -46.54 -10.84
C ARG A 24 -6.99 -46.40 -9.95
N ILE A 25 -7.11 -45.26 -9.27
CA ILE A 25 -8.42 -44.63 -9.02
C ILE A 25 -8.32 -43.23 -9.59
N GLY A 26 -9.11 -42.98 -10.63
CA GLY A 26 -9.27 -41.66 -11.20
C GLY A 26 -9.88 -40.73 -10.17
N LEU A 27 -9.06 -39.84 -9.64
CA LEU A 27 -9.49 -38.61 -9.01
C LEU A 27 -8.71 -37.51 -9.72
N THR A 28 -9.43 -36.69 -10.49
CA THR A 28 -8.96 -35.40 -10.93
C THR A 28 -8.21 -34.73 -9.78
N PRO A 29 -6.99 -34.19 -9.96
CA PRO A 29 -6.50 -33.26 -8.96
C PRO A 29 -7.54 -32.13 -8.95
N ALA A 30 -8.30 -32.06 -7.86
CA ALA A 30 -8.89 -30.80 -7.46
C ALA A 30 -7.73 -29.83 -7.50
N VAL A 31 -7.82 -28.84 -8.38
CA VAL A 31 -6.95 -27.69 -8.33
C VAL A 31 -7.24 -27.09 -6.97
N GLU A 32 -6.42 -27.42 -5.98
CA GLU A 32 -6.35 -26.68 -4.73
C GLU A 32 -6.16 -25.22 -5.16
N PRO A 33 -7.13 -24.33 -4.92
CA PRO A 33 -6.98 -22.95 -5.30
C PRO A 33 -5.76 -22.44 -4.54
N PHE A 34 -4.83 -21.79 -5.24
CA PHE A 34 -3.76 -21.08 -4.56
C PHE A 34 -4.41 -20.13 -3.54
N ALA A 35 -4.31 -20.47 -2.26
CA ALA A 35 -4.73 -19.64 -1.15
C ALA A 35 -3.79 -18.42 -1.07
N GLY A 36 -4.10 -17.39 -1.86
CA GLY A 36 -3.27 -16.20 -1.99
C GLY A 36 -3.86 -15.04 -2.80
N VAL A 37 -5.06 -15.21 -3.41
CA VAL A 37 -5.67 -14.19 -4.29
C VAL A 37 -6.62 -13.26 -3.52
N GLU A 38 -7.13 -13.64 -2.35
CA GLU A 38 -8.08 -12.80 -1.58
C GLU A 38 -7.46 -11.51 -0.99
N TYR A 39 -6.13 -11.45 -0.84
CA TYR A 39 -5.41 -10.31 -0.26
C TYR A 39 -4.87 -9.33 -1.30
N LEU A 40 -5.02 -9.64 -2.60
CA LEU A 40 -4.52 -8.79 -3.69
C LEU A 40 -5.65 -7.92 -4.24
N LEU A 41 -5.30 -6.72 -4.66
CA LEU A 41 -6.19 -5.83 -5.37
C LEU A 41 -6.63 -6.45 -6.70
N PRO A 42 -7.87 -6.18 -7.13
CA PRO A 42 -8.31 -6.47 -8.48
C PRO A 42 -7.37 -5.86 -9.54
N THR A 43 -7.12 -6.59 -10.62
CA THR A 43 -6.18 -6.18 -11.70
C THR A 43 -6.82 -5.32 -12.79
N ASN A 44 -8.09 -4.93 -12.61
CA ASN A 44 -8.88 -4.13 -13.54
C ASN A 44 -8.50 -2.65 -13.54
N VAL A 45 -7.75 -2.18 -12.52
CA VAL A 45 -7.31 -0.78 -12.39
C VAL A 45 -5.84 -0.74 -12.02
N VAL A 46 -5.05 0.04 -12.78
CA VAL A 46 -3.60 0.16 -12.58
C VAL A 46 -3.24 1.63 -12.33
N PRO A 47 -2.51 1.98 -11.25
CA PRO A 47 -2.11 3.35 -10.98
C PRO A 47 -1.04 3.83 -11.97
N GLN A 48 -1.07 5.12 -12.31
CA GLN A 48 -0.10 5.75 -13.22
C GLN A 48 0.64 6.90 -12.53
N LYS A 49 -0.09 7.76 -11.81
CA LYS A 49 0.46 8.93 -11.14
C LYS A 49 -0.30 9.22 -9.85
N TYR A 50 0.43 9.66 -8.83
CA TYR A 50 -0.09 10.24 -7.60
C TYR A 50 0.36 11.71 -7.52
N VAL A 51 -0.60 12.59 -7.27
CA VAL A 51 -0.34 13.97 -6.82
C VAL A 51 -0.84 14.07 -5.39
N LEU A 52 0.07 14.19 -4.43
CA LEU A 52 -0.22 14.10 -3.00
C LEU A 52 0.19 15.39 -2.29
N LEU A 53 -0.73 15.95 -1.51
CA LEU A 53 -0.48 17.03 -0.56
C LEU A 53 -0.73 16.53 0.85
N LEU A 54 0.31 16.54 1.68
CA LEU A 54 0.22 16.18 3.11
C LEU A 54 0.37 17.43 3.98
N LYS A 55 -0.50 17.56 4.99
CA LYS A 55 -0.51 18.68 5.94
C LYS A 55 -0.46 18.12 7.37
N PRO A 56 0.74 17.79 7.89
CA PRO A 56 0.90 17.29 9.26
C PRO A 56 0.68 18.39 10.31
N ASN A 57 -0.03 18.06 11.39
CA ASN A 57 -0.19 18.93 12.56
C ASN A 57 0.52 18.33 13.78
N LEU A 58 1.78 18.69 13.99
CA LEU A 58 2.60 18.18 15.10
C LEU A 58 2.48 18.98 16.40
N ALA A 59 1.79 20.13 16.37
CA ALA A 59 1.62 21.01 17.53
C ALA A 59 0.29 20.76 18.27
N GLY A 60 -0.67 20.09 17.62
CA GLY A 60 -1.99 19.82 18.16
C GLY A 60 -2.20 18.36 18.54
N ASP A 61 -3.24 17.78 17.96
CA ASP A 61 -3.74 16.42 18.17
C ASP A 61 -2.93 15.33 17.44
N PHE A 62 -1.86 15.71 16.74
CA PHE A 62 -1.09 14.83 15.87
C PHE A 62 -1.90 14.23 14.72
N ALA A 63 -2.98 14.89 14.31
CA ALA A 63 -3.65 14.60 13.05
C ALA A 63 -2.81 15.10 11.86
N PHE A 64 -3.12 14.59 10.69
CA PHE A 64 -2.69 15.15 9.42
C PHE A 64 -3.86 15.09 8.43
N SER A 65 -3.99 16.12 7.60
CA SER A 65 -4.91 16.09 6.46
C SER A 65 -4.15 15.81 5.17
N GLY A 66 -4.80 15.10 4.27
CA GLY A 66 -4.28 14.78 2.95
C GLY A 66 -5.29 15.09 1.87
N GLU A 67 -4.78 15.62 0.77
CA GLU A 67 -5.51 15.74 -0.50
C GLU A 67 -4.69 15.04 -1.56
N MET A 68 -5.32 14.18 -2.35
CA MET A 68 -4.61 13.47 -3.40
C MET A 68 -5.45 13.24 -4.64
N THR A 69 -4.76 13.19 -5.77
CA THR A 69 -5.32 12.72 -7.05
C THR A 69 -4.51 11.52 -7.52
N MET A 70 -5.18 10.40 -7.73
CA MET A 70 -4.64 9.21 -8.39
C MET A 70 -5.08 9.21 -9.84
N THR A 71 -4.14 9.35 -10.76
CA THR A 71 -4.36 9.01 -12.17
C THR A 71 -4.24 7.49 -12.30
N VAL A 72 -5.30 6.85 -12.77
CA VAL A 72 -5.38 5.39 -12.95
C VAL A 72 -5.78 5.05 -14.38
N GLN A 73 -5.37 3.87 -14.82
CA GLN A 73 -5.84 3.25 -16.06
C GLN A 73 -6.79 2.10 -15.71
N VAL A 74 -8.04 2.20 -16.16
CA VAL A 74 -8.97 1.06 -16.17
C VAL A 74 -8.59 0.17 -17.35
N THR A 75 -8.13 -1.05 -17.08
CA THR A 75 -7.67 -2.03 -18.08
C THR A 75 -8.78 -2.98 -18.51
N THR A 76 -9.78 -3.17 -17.64
CA THR A 76 -10.98 -3.98 -17.90
C THR A 76 -12.20 -3.20 -17.43
N ALA A 77 -13.25 -3.14 -18.26
CA ALA A 77 -14.48 -2.44 -17.93
C ALA A 77 -15.04 -2.93 -16.59
N THR A 78 -15.40 -2.01 -15.70
CA THR A 78 -15.74 -2.32 -14.31
C THR A 78 -16.70 -1.27 -13.75
N ASN A 79 -17.50 -1.61 -12.75
CA ASN A 79 -18.23 -0.64 -11.94
C ASN A 79 -17.65 -0.50 -10.53
N THR A 80 -16.50 -1.10 -10.25
CA THR A 80 -15.81 -1.01 -8.96
C THR A 80 -14.36 -0.62 -9.12
N ILE A 81 -13.87 0.18 -8.17
CA ILE A 81 -12.46 0.55 -8.02
C ILE A 81 -12.09 0.29 -6.56
N THR A 82 -11.05 -0.52 -6.34
CA THR A 82 -10.57 -0.87 -4.99
C THR A 82 -9.11 -0.45 -4.85
N PHE A 83 -8.77 0.19 -3.73
CA PHE A 83 -7.42 0.54 -3.33
C PHE A 83 -7.24 0.34 -1.82
N HIS A 84 -6.03 0.44 -1.31
CA HIS A 84 -5.75 0.28 0.11
C HIS A 84 -5.93 1.58 0.89
N THR A 85 -6.43 1.48 2.12
CA THR A 85 -6.39 2.53 3.15
C THR A 85 -6.36 1.87 4.52
N ASN A 86 -5.70 2.47 5.51
CA ASN A 86 -5.71 1.95 6.89
C ASN A 86 -5.82 3.12 7.87
N ASP A 87 -6.82 3.06 8.74
CA ASP A 87 -7.08 4.04 9.81
C ASP A 87 -7.11 5.50 9.35
N MET A 88 -7.88 5.77 8.29
CA MET A 88 -8.12 7.11 7.78
C MET A 88 -9.61 7.41 7.65
N ASP A 89 -9.96 8.64 7.98
CA ASP A 89 -11.29 9.20 7.76
C ASP A 89 -11.34 9.84 6.38
N VAL A 90 -11.99 9.16 5.42
CA VAL A 90 -12.20 9.70 4.07
C VAL A 90 -13.35 10.70 4.08
N ALA A 91 -13.03 11.98 3.86
CA ALA A 91 -14.00 13.07 3.88
C ALA A 91 -14.72 13.23 2.52
N SER A 92 -14.00 13.02 1.42
CA SER A 92 -14.58 13.10 0.07
C SER A 92 -13.81 12.24 -0.91
N VAL A 93 -14.53 11.63 -1.85
CA VAL A 93 -13.97 10.94 -3.01
C VAL A 93 -14.70 11.37 -4.28
N THR A 94 -13.97 11.52 -5.38
CA THR A 94 -14.55 11.82 -6.69
C THR A 94 -13.81 11.05 -7.76
N VAL A 95 -14.55 10.48 -8.72
CA VAL A 95 -13.99 9.78 -9.87
C VAL A 95 -14.33 10.58 -11.12
N THR A 96 -13.35 10.88 -11.95
CA THR A 96 -13.52 11.67 -13.18
C THR A 96 -12.89 10.94 -14.36
N ASN A 97 -13.61 10.84 -15.48
CA ASN A 97 -13.02 10.39 -16.74
C ASN A 97 -12.17 11.52 -17.33
N ILE A 98 -10.89 11.25 -17.60
CA ILE A 98 -9.94 12.29 -18.04
C ILE A 98 -10.27 12.78 -19.45
N ASP A 99 -10.65 11.88 -20.35
CA ASP A 99 -10.87 12.19 -21.76
C ASP A 99 -12.13 13.04 -21.96
N THR A 100 -13.19 12.76 -21.19
CA THR A 100 -14.47 13.48 -21.29
C THR A 100 -14.65 14.57 -20.23
N ALA A 101 -13.72 14.69 -19.29
CA ALA A 101 -13.81 15.56 -18.10
C ALA A 101 -15.11 15.39 -17.31
N SER A 102 -15.73 14.20 -17.36
CA SER A 102 -17.03 13.94 -16.76
C SER A 102 -16.88 13.21 -15.43
N VAL A 103 -17.62 13.66 -14.42
CA VAL A 103 -17.68 12.99 -13.11
C VAL A 103 -18.46 11.68 -13.24
N VAL A 104 -17.87 10.60 -12.74
CA VAL A 104 -18.52 9.30 -12.57
C VAL A 104 -19.10 9.24 -11.17
N GLN A 105 -20.41 8.99 -11.07
CA GLN A 105 -21.10 8.95 -9.79
C GLN A 105 -20.67 7.73 -8.98
N VAL A 106 -20.25 7.98 -7.73
CA VAL A 106 -19.95 6.96 -6.73
C VAL A 106 -21.21 6.74 -5.90
N THR A 107 -21.79 5.54 -5.97
CA THR A 107 -23.05 5.20 -5.29
C THR A 107 -22.84 4.57 -3.92
N ASN A 108 -21.68 3.96 -3.69
CA ASN A 108 -21.36 3.34 -2.42
C ASN A 108 -19.83 3.32 -2.17
N GLN A 109 -19.46 3.33 -0.89
CA GLN A 109 -18.08 3.27 -0.41
C GLN A 109 -18.01 2.26 0.72
N VAL A 110 -17.15 1.25 0.60
CA VAL A 110 -17.02 0.18 1.60
C VAL A 110 -15.56 0.07 2.03
N TYR A 111 -15.33 0.13 3.34
CA TYR A 111 -14.04 -0.20 3.93
C TYR A 111 -14.09 -1.61 4.53
N LEU A 112 -13.19 -2.47 4.09
CA LEU A 112 -13.02 -3.84 4.61
C LEU A 112 -11.71 -3.92 5.38
N GLU A 113 -11.80 -3.78 6.70
CA GLU A 113 -10.66 -3.72 7.63
C GLU A 113 -9.75 -4.94 7.53
N THR A 114 -10.29 -6.14 7.33
CA THR A 114 -9.50 -7.39 7.20
C THR A 114 -8.41 -7.31 6.13
N TYR A 115 -8.65 -6.52 5.08
CA TYR A 115 -7.76 -6.42 3.91
C TYR A 115 -7.22 -5.01 3.69
N ASP A 116 -7.58 -4.05 4.55
CA ASP A 116 -7.37 -2.62 4.33
C ASP A 116 -7.95 -2.12 3.00
N PHE A 117 -9.01 -2.74 2.49
CA PHE A 117 -9.58 -2.40 1.19
C PHE A 117 -10.61 -1.28 1.30
N TYR A 118 -10.47 -0.26 0.46
CA TYR A 118 -11.46 0.77 0.22
C TYR A 118 -12.03 0.59 -1.19
N THR A 119 -13.29 0.18 -1.27
CA THR A 119 -13.97 -0.10 -2.54
C THR A 119 -15.01 0.96 -2.83
N LEU A 120 -14.88 1.60 -4.00
CA LEU A 120 -15.87 2.47 -4.59
C LEU A 120 -16.77 1.64 -5.51
N THR A 121 -18.09 1.76 -5.35
CA THR A 121 -19.06 1.30 -6.35
C THR A 121 -19.52 2.49 -7.17
N LEU A 122 -19.43 2.35 -8.49
CA LEU A 122 -19.81 3.36 -9.47
C LEU A 122 -21.23 3.08 -9.97
N GLU A 123 -21.98 4.13 -10.30
CA GLU A 123 -23.36 4.01 -10.81
C GLU A 123 -23.43 3.21 -12.11
N SER A 124 -22.44 3.40 -12.98
CA SER A 124 -22.33 2.74 -14.28
C SER A 124 -21.00 2.04 -14.43
N VAL A 125 -20.97 0.99 -15.26
CA VAL A 125 -19.72 0.38 -15.72
C VAL A 125 -18.91 1.42 -16.50
N VAL A 126 -17.71 1.71 -16.02
CA VAL A 126 -16.75 2.56 -16.71
C VAL A 126 -15.98 1.75 -17.75
N ALA A 127 -15.75 2.36 -18.91
CA ALA A 127 -15.00 1.74 -20.00
C ALA A 127 -13.49 1.79 -19.72
N VAL A 128 -12.74 0.96 -20.45
CA VAL A 128 -11.27 1.03 -20.50
C VAL A 128 -10.84 2.44 -20.87
N GLY A 129 -9.91 3.01 -20.12
CA GLY A 129 -9.51 4.41 -20.26
C GLY A 129 -8.79 4.95 -19.03
N ASN A 130 -8.50 6.26 -19.04
CA ASN A 130 -7.82 6.92 -17.93
C ASN A 130 -8.81 7.71 -17.07
N TYR A 131 -8.65 7.57 -15.76
CA TYR A 131 -9.51 8.19 -14.77
C TYR A 131 -8.68 8.86 -13.69
N GLU A 132 -9.23 9.91 -13.09
CA GLU A 132 -8.70 10.53 -11.89
C GLU A 132 -9.59 10.21 -10.70
N ILE A 133 -8.98 9.75 -9.62
CA ILE A 133 -9.62 9.53 -8.33
C ILE A 133 -9.06 10.58 -7.39
N TYR A 134 -9.89 11.56 -7.04
CA TYR A 134 -9.57 12.53 -5.99
C TYR A 134 -10.03 12.00 -4.65
N VAL A 135 -9.19 12.13 -3.62
CA VAL A 135 -9.51 11.76 -2.23
C VAL A 135 -9.03 12.87 -1.29
N ALA A 136 -9.91 13.33 -0.42
CA ALA A 136 -9.56 14.14 0.73
C ALA A 136 -9.83 13.36 2.01
N TYR A 137 -8.87 13.34 2.92
CA TYR A 137 -8.91 12.46 4.09
C TYR A 137 -8.13 13.05 5.27
N THR A 138 -8.40 12.50 6.47
CA THR A 138 -7.67 12.79 7.70
C THR A 138 -7.11 11.49 8.27
N GLY A 139 -5.88 11.53 8.76
CA GLY A 139 -5.25 10.43 9.49
C GLY A 139 -4.56 10.94 10.76
N TYR A 140 -4.00 10.02 11.54
CA TYR A 140 -3.32 10.34 12.80
C TYR A 140 -1.91 9.74 12.86
N HIS A 141 -0.95 10.53 13.33
CA HIS A 141 0.42 10.07 13.52
C HIS A 141 0.51 9.13 14.71
N LYS A 142 0.78 7.85 14.43
CA LYS A 142 1.04 6.82 15.44
C LYS A 142 2.48 6.88 15.94
N ASP A 143 2.77 6.17 17.03
CA ASP A 143 4.10 6.03 17.63
C ASP A 143 4.70 4.62 17.43
N ASP A 144 4.19 3.86 16.45
CA ASP A 144 4.60 2.49 16.13
C ASP A 144 5.69 2.38 15.04
N MET A 145 6.28 3.51 14.64
CA MET A 145 7.31 3.62 13.61
C MET A 145 6.92 3.06 12.23
N ARG A 146 5.62 3.03 11.92
CA ARG A 146 5.07 2.55 10.64
C ARG A 146 4.18 3.61 9.99
N GLY A 147 4.13 3.61 8.67
CA GLY A 147 3.34 4.60 7.95
C GLY A 147 3.88 6.01 8.17
N PHE A 148 2.99 6.99 8.34
CA PHE A 148 3.36 8.37 8.64
C PHE A 148 3.28 8.63 10.14
N TYR A 149 4.36 8.29 10.86
CA TYR A 149 4.40 8.25 12.32
C TYR A 149 5.05 9.50 12.92
N ARG A 150 4.83 9.71 14.22
CA ARG A 150 5.50 10.76 15.00
C ARG A 150 6.67 10.22 15.81
N SER A 151 7.71 11.02 15.95
CA SER A 151 8.82 10.78 16.87
C SER A 151 9.21 12.08 17.58
N SER A 152 10.10 12.02 18.56
CA SER A 152 10.58 13.19 19.27
C SER A 152 12.04 13.09 19.65
N TYR A 153 12.69 14.24 19.74
CA TYR A 153 14.03 14.37 20.32
C TYR A 153 14.06 15.55 21.31
N VAL A 154 15.13 15.65 22.08
CA VAL A 154 15.39 16.78 22.97
C VAL A 154 16.43 17.67 22.30
N ASN A 155 16.10 18.94 22.10
CA ASN A 155 17.02 19.90 21.49
C ASN A 155 18.10 20.37 22.48
N SER A 156 19.05 21.19 22.01
CA SER A 156 20.12 21.76 22.83
C SER A 156 19.64 22.58 24.04
N ASN A 157 18.40 23.07 24.00
CA ASN A 157 17.78 23.86 25.06
C ASN A 157 16.99 22.97 26.05
N GLY A 158 17.06 21.64 25.93
CA GLY A 158 16.32 20.70 26.77
C GLY A 158 14.84 20.57 26.42
N GLN A 159 14.39 21.14 25.29
CA GLN A 159 12.98 21.12 24.89
C GLN A 159 12.69 19.89 24.02
N LYS A 160 11.56 19.23 24.28
CA LYS A 160 11.06 18.14 23.45
C LYS A 160 10.52 18.70 22.13
N VAL A 161 11.06 18.23 21.02
CA VAL A 161 10.65 18.62 19.66
C VAL A 161 10.06 17.41 18.96
N TRP A 162 8.85 17.57 18.44
CA TRP A 162 8.16 16.54 17.66
C TRP A 162 8.56 16.61 16.18
N LEU A 163 8.63 15.45 15.54
CA LEU A 163 8.83 15.31 14.11
C LEU A 163 7.89 14.24 13.55
N ALA A 164 7.57 14.35 12.27
CA ALA A 164 6.90 13.31 11.51
C ALA A 164 7.91 12.62 10.60
N SER A 165 7.80 11.31 10.45
CA SER A 165 8.63 10.53 9.55
C SER A 165 7.82 9.41 8.92
N THR A 166 8.34 8.84 7.82
CA THR A 166 7.66 7.80 7.06
C THR A 166 8.45 6.50 7.06
N HIS A 167 7.77 5.38 7.27
CA HIS A 167 8.31 4.03 7.01
C HIS A 167 7.21 3.22 6.33
N PHE A 168 7.33 3.06 5.00
CA PHE A 168 6.27 2.47 4.19
C PHE A 168 6.49 1.01 3.82
N GLU A 169 7.70 0.48 3.94
CA GLU A 169 7.88 -0.96 3.71
C GLU A 169 7.34 -1.81 4.88
N PRO A 170 6.71 -2.96 4.60
CA PRO A 170 6.31 -3.46 3.29
C PRO A 170 4.93 -2.94 2.82
N VAL A 171 4.04 -2.54 3.74
CA VAL A 171 2.62 -2.16 3.49
C VAL A 171 2.18 -0.96 4.33
N GLY A 172 3.11 -0.05 4.60
CA GLY A 172 2.88 1.12 5.44
C GLY A 172 2.37 2.35 4.67
N ALA A 173 2.43 2.37 3.34
CA ALA A 173 1.98 3.53 2.56
C ALA A 173 0.48 3.78 2.74
N ARG A 174 -0.33 2.70 2.80
CA ARG A 174 -1.77 2.76 3.06
C ARG A 174 -2.15 3.40 4.41
N ARG A 175 -1.20 3.58 5.33
CA ARG A 175 -1.34 4.29 6.62
C ARG A 175 -1.02 5.78 6.55
N ALA A 176 -0.57 6.28 5.40
CA ALA A 176 -0.25 7.68 5.16
C ALA A 176 -1.15 8.33 4.10
N PHE A 177 -1.53 7.57 3.08
CA PHE A 177 -2.49 7.99 2.06
C PHE A 177 -3.19 6.77 1.44
N PRO A 178 -4.44 6.89 0.98
CA PRO A 178 -5.10 5.82 0.24
C PRO A 178 -4.37 5.53 -1.08
N CYS A 179 -4.02 4.27 -1.37
CA CYS A 179 -3.21 3.94 -2.54
C CYS A 179 -3.26 2.47 -2.96
N PHE A 180 -2.78 2.18 -4.16
CA PHE A 180 -2.55 0.83 -4.65
C PHE A 180 -1.25 0.27 -4.05
N ASP A 181 -1.26 -0.02 -2.74
CA ASP A 181 -0.10 -0.43 -1.93
C ASP A 181 0.34 -1.89 -2.16
N GLU A 182 0.77 -2.18 -3.39
CA GLU A 182 1.39 -3.45 -3.79
C GLU A 182 2.65 -3.22 -4.62
N PRO A 183 3.77 -3.95 -4.38
CA PRO A 183 5.05 -3.71 -5.06
C PRO A 183 5.00 -3.80 -6.59
N ALA A 184 4.04 -4.57 -7.15
CA ALA A 184 3.85 -4.72 -8.58
C ALA A 184 3.20 -3.49 -9.25
N LEU A 185 2.48 -2.66 -8.48
CA LEU A 185 1.67 -1.55 -8.98
C LEU A 185 2.44 -0.21 -8.91
N LYS A 186 3.46 -0.10 -9.78
CA LYS A 186 4.33 1.09 -9.85
C LYS A 186 3.61 2.31 -10.42
N ALA A 187 3.92 3.49 -9.89
CA ALA A 187 3.41 4.76 -10.38
C ALA A 187 4.41 5.91 -10.11
N LYS A 188 4.19 7.06 -10.75
CA LYS A 188 4.95 8.28 -10.50
C LYS A 188 4.35 9.06 -9.33
N PHE A 189 5.18 9.63 -8.46
CA PHE A 189 4.72 10.42 -7.31
C PHE A 189 5.16 11.87 -7.44
N GLN A 190 4.22 12.79 -7.24
CA GLN A 190 4.46 14.21 -7.02
C GLN A 190 3.95 14.53 -5.62
N ILE A 191 4.86 14.78 -4.68
CA ILE A 191 4.54 14.94 -3.27
C ILE A 191 4.83 16.37 -2.84
N SER A 192 3.85 16.98 -2.18
CA SER A 192 3.96 18.27 -1.52
C SER A 192 3.66 18.10 -0.03
N ILE A 193 4.46 18.72 0.82
CA ILE A 193 4.27 18.69 2.28
C ILE A 193 4.12 20.13 2.76
N ALA A 194 3.00 20.44 3.40
CA ALA A 194 2.82 21.72 4.08
C ALA A 194 3.63 21.70 5.39
N VAL A 195 4.50 22.69 5.55
CA VAL A 195 5.29 22.87 6.75
C VAL A 195 4.92 24.19 7.41
N PRO A 196 4.77 24.23 8.76
CA PRO A 196 4.60 25.49 9.48
C PRO A 196 5.71 26.48 9.14
N GLU A 197 5.35 27.76 9.12
CA GLU A 197 6.30 28.85 8.90
C GLU A 197 7.37 28.84 10.01
N GLY A 198 8.65 28.92 9.64
CA GLY A 198 9.77 28.90 10.58
C GLY A 198 10.41 27.54 10.87
N LEU A 199 9.85 26.42 10.37
CA LEU A 199 10.57 25.13 10.38
C LEU A 199 11.74 25.18 9.37
N PRO A 200 12.97 24.81 9.76
CA PRO A 200 14.11 24.79 8.84
C PRO A 200 13.81 23.84 7.68
N ARG A 201 13.84 24.35 6.45
CA ARG A 201 13.72 23.52 5.23
C ARG A 201 15.05 22.82 4.93
N ASN A 202 15.54 22.05 5.89
CA ASN A 202 16.69 21.18 5.67
C ASN A 202 16.15 19.89 5.07
N LEU A 203 15.78 19.92 3.79
CA LEU A 203 15.53 18.72 3.01
C LEU A 203 16.87 18.00 2.84
N GLN A 204 17.25 17.19 3.82
CA GLN A 204 18.31 16.23 3.61
C GLN A 204 17.73 15.14 2.72
N HIS A 205 18.27 15.04 1.51
CA HIS A 205 18.02 13.93 0.61
C HIS A 205 18.38 12.64 1.36
N ALA A 206 17.37 11.82 1.62
CA ALA A 206 17.52 10.41 2.01
C ALA A 206 17.32 9.55 0.76
#